data_AF-A0A4R4S786-F1
#
_entry.id   AF-A0A4R4S786-F1
#
_cell.length_a   1.000
_cell.length_b   1.000
_cell.length_c   1.000
_cell.angle_alpha   90.00
_cell.angle_beta   90.00
_cell.angle_gamma   90.00
#
_symmetry.space_group_name_H-M   'P 1'
#
loop_
_entity.id
_entity.type
_entity.pdbx_description
1 polymer ?
#
loop_
_entity_poly.entity_id
_entity_poly.type
_entity_poly.pdbx_seq_one_letter_code
_entity_poly.pdbx_strand_id
1 'polypeptide(L)'
;MWTRKRENSQTRARRRELLAQLSGPVRRFLATEVGGAGLLLAAVVVALVWANSPWSDQYESLWATEASVSIGDAVLSMDLGHWVSDGLMALFFFVIGLEVRYELSVGELRERRRVAIPIVGAIGGMAVPALLYLLIAPGGEAANGWGVVIGTDTAFMLGALAVVGPTFQTQLRIFLLALTVIDDIVAVSVIGFVYSGSIRVLPLIGMFVLCTAAVVLSRRGVWRAAPYVAVVLVLWLVTLHAGLHASIAGMLGGLLVPAYAPVREAVEKAARNVRAFRQSPMADVGMTARVGLTRAVSVNERLQTILHPWSSYFIVPVFALANAGVDLRGGVLGQALTSPVTWAVVVGLVLGKPVGVGLSAVLATRFGIGHLPRGVSAEHVFGGAALSGIGFTVSLLIARLAFEDEILRDEAIVGVLLAAVLATLLGWVVFHAAAVLRGQSEADLPRFLDRPVDPEVDHIKGPADAPLTLVEYADFECPFCARATGTALELRKRFGDDLRYVFRHLPFPDVHPYAELAAHAAVAADAQGRFWEMHDLLFAHQDELQYEDLAGYAADLGMDVEKFLRDLDDEKTSARIRADVLSAEASGARGTPTFFVDGRRHTGPFDAATLAAELERSRTAPTTPADRKEP
;
A
#
# COMPACT_ATOMS: atom_id res chain seq x y z
N MET A 1 -3.88 -20.21 -43.28
CA MET A 1 -4.41 -19.57 -42.05
C MET A 1 -4.35 -20.46 -40.80
N TRP A 2 -4.23 -21.79 -40.93
CA TRP A 2 -4.13 -22.72 -39.80
C TRP A 2 -2.70 -22.93 -39.24
N THR A 3 -1.65 -22.64 -40.02
CA THR A 3 -0.25 -22.80 -39.62
C THR A 3 0.26 -21.67 -38.71
N ARG A 4 -0.17 -20.41 -38.96
CA ARG A 4 0.22 -19.22 -38.16
C ARG A 4 -0.31 -19.23 -36.71
N LYS A 5 -1.32 -20.05 -36.41
CA LYS A 5 -1.91 -20.19 -35.06
C LYS A 5 -1.09 -21.12 -34.15
N ARG A 6 -0.34 -22.07 -34.74
CA ARG A 6 0.54 -22.99 -33.98
C ARG A 6 1.84 -22.30 -33.55
N GLU A 7 2.43 -21.45 -34.39
CA GLU A 7 3.61 -20.66 -34.03
C GLU A 7 3.35 -19.74 -32.83
N ASN A 8 2.22 -19.03 -32.82
CA ASN A 8 1.84 -18.14 -31.71
C ASN A 8 1.53 -18.88 -30.39
N SER A 9 1.09 -20.15 -30.46
CA SER A 9 0.91 -20.99 -29.27
C SER A 9 2.24 -21.52 -28.73
N GLN A 10 3.21 -21.80 -29.60
CA GLN A 10 4.54 -22.25 -29.20
C GLN A 10 5.36 -21.11 -28.59
N THR A 11 5.26 -19.87 -29.09
CA THR A 11 5.95 -18.71 -28.48
C THR A 11 5.40 -18.37 -27.08
N ARG A 12 4.09 -18.53 -26.87
CA ARG A 12 3.46 -18.35 -25.54
C ARG A 12 3.81 -19.47 -24.55
N ALA A 13 3.95 -20.71 -25.02
CA ALA A 13 4.40 -21.84 -24.20
C ALA A 13 5.87 -21.67 -23.79
N ARG A 14 6.75 -21.26 -24.72
CA ARG A 14 8.19 -21.04 -24.47
C ARG A 14 8.46 -19.89 -23.48
N ARG A 15 7.64 -18.82 -23.51
CA ARG A 15 7.70 -17.74 -22.50
C ARG A 15 7.26 -18.19 -21.10
N ARG A 16 6.30 -19.13 -21.02
CA ARG A 16 5.90 -19.74 -19.73
C ARG A 16 6.95 -20.72 -19.21
N GLU A 17 7.68 -21.42 -20.08
CA GLU A 17 8.80 -22.28 -19.70
C GLU A 17 10.01 -21.51 -19.18
N LEU A 18 10.39 -20.39 -19.80
CA LEU A 18 11.52 -19.56 -19.34
C LEU A 18 11.31 -18.97 -17.94
N LEU A 19 10.07 -18.58 -17.60
CA LEU A 19 9.72 -18.13 -16.25
C LEU A 19 9.51 -19.28 -15.25
N ALA A 20 9.24 -20.50 -15.74
CA ALA A 20 9.16 -21.72 -14.93
C ALA A 20 10.54 -22.35 -14.66
N GLN A 21 11.57 -21.96 -15.40
CA GLN A 21 12.97 -22.37 -15.20
C GLN A 21 13.69 -21.58 -14.10
N LEU A 22 13.10 -20.49 -13.61
CA LEU A 22 13.58 -19.81 -12.41
C LEU A 22 13.20 -20.65 -11.18
N SER A 23 14.15 -20.86 -10.27
CA SER A 23 13.88 -21.60 -9.04
C SER A 23 12.75 -20.93 -8.25
N GLY A 24 11.86 -21.73 -7.66
CA GLY A 24 10.70 -21.23 -6.90
C GLY A 24 11.01 -20.15 -5.84
N PRO A 25 12.21 -20.10 -5.23
CA PRO A 25 12.67 -18.99 -4.40
C PRO A 25 12.91 -17.68 -5.16
N VAL A 26 13.59 -17.71 -6.32
CA VAL A 26 13.86 -16.51 -7.14
C VAL A 26 12.56 -15.90 -7.66
N ARG A 27 11.60 -16.73 -8.05
CA ARG A 27 10.27 -16.24 -8.49
C ARG A 27 9.45 -15.63 -7.35
N ARG A 28 9.64 -16.10 -6.11
CA ARG A 28 9.00 -15.50 -4.93
C ARG A 28 9.68 -14.19 -4.53
N PHE A 29 11.01 -14.13 -4.61
CA PHE A 29 11.78 -12.90 -4.37
C PHE A 29 11.46 -11.82 -5.41
N LEU A 30 11.41 -12.16 -6.70
CA LEU A 30 10.97 -11.27 -7.78
C LEU A 30 9.47 -10.96 -7.77
N ALA A 31 8.70 -11.45 -6.78
CA ALA A 31 7.30 -11.06 -6.60
C ALA A 31 7.12 -10.12 -5.39
N THR A 32 8.21 -9.75 -4.70
CA THR A 32 8.18 -8.81 -3.58
C THR A 32 8.76 -7.45 -4.00
N GLU A 33 8.46 -6.42 -3.21
CA GLU A 33 9.02 -5.06 -3.36
C GLU A 33 10.56 -5.07 -3.33
N VAL A 34 11.15 -5.93 -2.49
CA VAL A 34 12.61 -6.14 -2.43
C VAL A 34 13.15 -6.62 -3.77
N GLY A 35 12.44 -7.52 -4.47
CA GLY A 35 12.84 -7.97 -5.79
C GLY A 35 12.82 -6.85 -6.83
N GLY A 36 11.84 -5.94 -6.76
CA GLY A 36 11.76 -4.77 -7.64
C GLY A 36 12.91 -3.80 -7.41
N ALA A 37 13.17 -3.44 -6.15
CA ALA A 37 14.28 -2.58 -5.77
C ALA A 37 15.65 -3.21 -6.09
N GLY A 38 15.81 -4.53 -5.93
CA GLY A 38 17.02 -5.24 -6.31
C GLY A 38 17.28 -5.23 -7.82
N LEU A 39 16.23 -5.38 -8.64
CA LEU A 39 16.35 -5.28 -10.10
C LEU A 39 16.68 -3.85 -10.54
N LEU A 40 16.07 -2.86 -9.89
CA LEU A 40 16.37 -1.44 -10.11
C LEU A 40 17.83 -1.14 -9.80
N LEU A 41 18.34 -1.58 -8.64
CA LEU A 41 19.75 -1.42 -8.27
C LEU A 41 20.68 -2.09 -9.30
N ALA A 42 20.34 -3.29 -9.76
CA ALA A 42 21.11 -3.97 -10.79
C ALA A 42 21.14 -3.16 -12.10
N ALA A 43 20.02 -2.57 -12.51
CA ALA A 43 19.97 -1.72 -13.70
C ALA A 43 20.85 -0.47 -13.55
N VAL A 44 20.88 0.16 -12.38
CA VAL A 44 21.78 1.30 -12.08
C VAL A 44 23.23 0.90 -12.17
N VAL A 45 23.62 -0.21 -11.54
CA VAL A 45 25.00 -0.71 -11.59
C VAL A 45 25.41 -1.01 -13.02
N VAL A 46 24.53 -1.65 -13.81
CA VAL A 46 24.79 -1.90 -15.23
C VAL A 46 24.93 -0.61 -16.00
N ALA A 47 24.09 0.40 -15.78
CA ALA A 47 24.17 1.71 -16.44
C ALA A 47 25.52 2.38 -16.18
N LEU A 48 25.93 2.45 -14.92
CA LEU A 48 27.19 3.05 -14.49
C LEU A 48 28.39 2.31 -15.06
N VAL A 49 28.40 0.97 -14.97
CA VAL A 49 29.50 0.15 -15.51
C VAL A 49 29.58 0.31 -17.02
N TRP A 50 28.45 0.29 -17.73
CA TRP A 50 28.44 0.39 -19.18
C TRP A 50 28.91 1.78 -19.65
N ALA A 51 28.39 2.86 -19.08
CA ALA A 51 28.77 4.24 -19.39
C ALA A 51 30.26 4.51 -19.13
N ASN A 52 30.87 3.82 -18.16
CA ASN A 52 32.29 4.00 -17.80
C ASN A 52 33.23 2.94 -18.40
N SER A 53 32.71 2.01 -19.20
CA SER A 53 33.48 0.93 -19.82
C SER A 53 34.11 1.36 -21.16
N PRO A 54 35.00 0.53 -21.75
CA PRO A 54 35.45 0.72 -23.14
C PRO A 54 34.32 0.69 -24.18
N TRP A 55 33.09 0.32 -23.79
CA TRP A 55 31.90 0.29 -24.63
C TRP A 55 30.95 1.47 -24.38
N SER A 56 31.44 2.57 -23.77
CA SER A 56 30.66 3.79 -23.50
C SER A 56 29.95 4.32 -24.76
N ASP A 57 30.64 4.31 -25.90
CA ASP A 57 30.10 4.84 -27.16
C ASP A 57 28.88 4.03 -27.65
N GLN A 58 28.83 2.74 -27.31
CA GLN A 58 27.68 1.88 -27.60
C GLN A 58 26.48 2.20 -26.69
N TYR A 59 26.75 2.61 -25.45
CA TYR A 59 25.70 3.05 -24.52
C TYR A 59 25.07 4.36 -25.02
N GLU A 60 25.89 5.35 -25.36
CA GLU A 60 25.42 6.64 -25.86
C GLU A 60 24.69 6.50 -27.20
N SER A 61 25.26 5.76 -28.15
CA SER A 61 24.62 5.56 -29.46
C SER A 61 23.29 4.79 -29.37
N LEU A 62 23.14 3.86 -28.43
CA LEU A 62 21.86 3.20 -28.19
C LEU A 62 20.79 4.21 -27.79
N TRP A 63 21.05 5.04 -26.79
CA TRP A 63 20.04 5.98 -26.30
C TRP A 63 19.78 7.14 -27.26
N ALA A 64 20.77 7.52 -28.07
CA ALA A 64 20.64 8.50 -29.15
C ALA A 64 19.97 7.93 -30.42
N THR A 65 19.68 6.63 -30.48
CA THR A 65 19.04 6.03 -31.67
C THR A 65 17.64 6.61 -31.85
N GLU A 66 17.37 7.21 -33.02
CA GLU A 66 16.05 7.73 -33.35
C GLU A 66 15.05 6.60 -33.63
N ALA A 67 13.89 6.68 -32.97
CA ALA A 67 12.75 5.82 -33.22
C ALA A 67 11.52 6.68 -33.55
N SER A 68 10.89 6.39 -34.69
CA SER A 68 9.70 7.14 -35.13
C SER A 68 8.50 6.24 -35.37
N VAL A 69 7.32 6.77 -35.06
CA VAL A 69 6.02 6.19 -35.38
C VAL A 69 5.30 7.14 -36.32
N SER A 70 4.95 6.66 -37.52
CA SER A 70 4.24 7.44 -38.53
C SER A 70 2.88 6.83 -38.85
N ILE A 71 1.86 7.68 -38.93
CA ILE A 71 0.49 7.32 -39.34
C ILE A 71 0.01 8.38 -40.33
N GLY A 72 0.05 8.07 -41.63
CA GLY A 72 -0.17 9.07 -42.68
C GLY A 72 0.88 10.17 -42.62
N ASP A 73 0.45 11.43 -42.55
CA ASP A 73 1.34 12.60 -42.47
C ASP A 73 1.78 12.92 -41.03
N ALA A 74 1.18 12.27 -40.02
CA ALA A 74 1.57 12.46 -38.63
C ALA A 74 2.81 11.61 -38.31
N VAL A 75 3.91 12.27 -37.95
CA VAL A 75 5.16 11.63 -37.54
C VAL A 75 5.50 12.04 -36.11
N LEU A 76 5.68 11.05 -35.23
CA LEU A 76 6.24 11.24 -33.89
C LEU A 76 7.64 10.61 -33.90
N SER A 77 8.69 11.43 -33.87
CA SER A 77 10.09 10.99 -33.84
C SER A 77 10.75 11.45 -32.56
N MET A 78 11.38 10.53 -31.84
CA MET A 78 12.13 10.79 -30.61
C MET A 78 13.28 9.79 -30.53
N ASP A 79 14.38 10.14 -29.87
CA ASP A 79 15.40 9.14 -29.52
C ASP A 79 14.90 8.17 -28.44
N LEU A 80 15.59 7.03 -28.30
CA LEU A 80 15.20 6.01 -27.33
C LEU A 80 15.22 6.52 -25.88
N GLY A 81 16.12 7.44 -25.53
CA GLY A 81 16.16 8.08 -24.22
C GLY A 81 14.87 8.84 -23.93
N HIS A 82 14.42 9.68 -24.86
CA HIS A 82 13.15 10.42 -24.75
C HIS A 82 11.93 9.50 -24.78
N TRP A 83 11.92 8.41 -25.57
CA TRP A 83 10.84 7.42 -25.52
C TRP A 83 10.69 6.79 -24.12
N VAL A 84 11.81 6.55 -23.44
CA VAL A 84 11.81 6.05 -22.07
C VAL A 84 11.33 7.14 -21.10
N SER A 85 11.90 8.34 -21.17
CA SER A 85 11.62 9.42 -20.22
C SER A 85 10.24 10.05 -20.38
N ASP A 86 9.66 10.10 -21.59
CA ASP A 86 8.31 10.63 -21.81
C ASP A 86 7.26 9.53 -21.90
N GLY A 87 7.56 8.43 -22.59
CA GLY A 87 6.61 7.34 -22.83
C GLY A 87 6.46 6.43 -21.62
N LEU A 88 7.56 5.82 -21.16
CA LEU A 88 7.50 4.89 -20.04
C LEU A 88 7.19 5.62 -18.72
N MET A 89 7.67 6.84 -18.52
CA MET A 89 7.29 7.62 -17.32
C MET A 89 5.83 8.05 -17.31
N ALA A 90 5.21 8.35 -18.45
CA ALA A 90 3.76 8.56 -18.48
C ALA A 90 3.00 7.31 -17.98
N LEU A 91 3.47 6.11 -18.32
CA LEU A 91 2.87 4.87 -17.82
C LEU A 91 3.17 4.64 -16.32
N PHE A 92 4.37 4.98 -15.84
CA PHE A 92 4.72 4.97 -14.42
C PHE A 92 3.80 5.89 -13.59
N PHE A 93 3.69 7.17 -13.98
CA PHE A 93 2.82 8.13 -13.32
C PHE A 93 1.33 7.80 -13.50
N PHE A 94 0.96 7.07 -14.56
CA PHE A 94 -0.39 6.50 -14.65
C PHE A 94 -0.65 5.46 -13.56
N VAL A 95 0.29 4.55 -13.29
CA VAL A 95 0.18 3.58 -12.19
C VAL A 95 0.10 4.30 -10.85
N ILE A 96 0.97 5.29 -10.60
CA ILE A 96 0.90 6.12 -9.39
C ILE A 96 -0.46 6.82 -9.30
N GLY A 97 -1.00 7.36 -10.40
CA GLY A 97 -2.33 7.97 -10.40
C GLY A 97 -3.47 7.03 -10.09
N LEU A 98 -3.36 5.76 -10.49
CA LEU A 98 -4.33 4.75 -10.06
C LEU A 98 -4.26 4.53 -8.55
N GLU A 99 -3.05 4.44 -7.99
CA GLU A 99 -2.78 4.24 -6.57
C GLU A 99 -3.29 5.42 -5.72
N VAL A 100 -2.92 6.66 -6.10
CA VAL A 100 -3.43 7.88 -5.46
C VAL A 100 -4.96 7.90 -5.46
N ARG A 101 -5.58 7.56 -6.60
CA ARG A 101 -7.04 7.54 -6.71
C ARG A 101 -7.67 6.48 -5.80
N TYR A 102 -7.03 5.33 -5.67
CA TYR A 102 -7.46 4.27 -4.77
C TYR A 102 -7.36 4.72 -3.32
N GLU A 103 -6.23 5.29 -2.91
CA GLU A 103 -6.03 5.79 -1.54
C GLU A 103 -7.03 6.89 -1.15
N LEU A 104 -7.34 7.80 -2.07
CA LEU A 104 -8.33 8.87 -1.85
C LEU A 104 -9.77 8.35 -1.75
N SER A 105 -10.09 7.22 -2.41
CA SER A 105 -11.48 6.72 -2.52
C SER A 105 -11.80 5.59 -1.54
N VAL A 106 -10.83 4.73 -1.28
CA VAL A 106 -10.98 3.47 -0.53
C VAL A 106 -9.97 3.36 0.60
N GLY A 107 -8.73 3.80 0.37
CA GLY A 107 -7.62 3.64 1.32
C GLY A 107 -7.60 4.64 2.48
N GLU A 108 -6.41 4.80 3.07
CA GLU A 108 -6.21 5.56 4.30
C GLU A 108 -6.41 7.06 4.09
N LEU A 109 -6.30 7.55 2.84
CA LEU A 109 -6.47 8.96 2.54
C LEU A 109 -7.94 9.46 2.60
N ARG A 110 -8.89 8.55 2.83
CA ARG A 110 -10.30 8.90 3.00
C ARG A 110 -10.59 9.58 4.35
N GLU A 111 -9.89 9.19 5.40
CA GLU A 111 -10.16 9.68 6.76
C GLU A 111 -9.31 10.91 7.10
N ARG A 112 -9.97 12.09 7.14
CA ARG A 112 -9.30 13.40 7.34
C ARG A 112 -8.36 13.46 8.55
N ARG A 113 -8.70 12.76 9.64
CA ARG A 113 -7.89 12.75 10.87
C ARG A 113 -6.58 11.96 10.74
N ARG A 114 -6.56 10.91 9.92
CA ARG A 114 -5.36 10.08 9.68
C ARG A 114 -4.43 10.67 8.62
N VAL A 115 -5.02 11.39 7.67
CA VAL A 115 -4.32 12.04 6.54
C VAL A 115 -3.47 13.23 6.92
N ALA A 116 -3.84 13.94 7.99
CA ALA A 116 -3.27 15.24 8.27
C ALA A 116 -1.74 15.18 8.49
N ILE A 117 -1.23 14.15 9.17
CA ILE A 117 0.22 14.01 9.41
C ILE A 117 0.98 13.68 8.13
N PRO A 118 0.62 12.66 7.32
CA PRO A 118 1.27 12.43 6.03
C PRO A 118 1.32 13.67 5.14
N ILE A 119 0.24 14.47 5.06
CA ILE A 119 0.23 15.71 4.27
C ILE A 119 1.23 16.74 4.83
N VAL A 120 1.19 17.01 6.13
CA VAL A 120 2.11 17.98 6.76
C VAL A 120 3.56 17.49 6.63
N GLY A 121 3.77 16.20 6.81
CA GLY A 121 5.02 15.48 6.58
C GLY A 121 5.57 15.69 5.17
N ALA A 122 4.76 15.43 4.15
CA ALA A 122 5.11 15.61 2.74
C ALA A 122 5.44 17.07 2.42
N ILE A 123 4.62 18.02 2.86
CA ILE A 123 4.88 19.46 2.64
C ILE A 123 6.22 19.87 3.27
N GLY A 124 6.47 19.48 4.53
CA GLY A 124 7.76 19.71 5.18
C GLY A 124 8.91 19.02 4.45
N GLY A 125 8.68 17.80 3.99
CA GLY A 125 9.59 16.96 3.21
C GLY A 125 9.89 17.45 1.80
N MET A 126 9.21 18.49 1.31
CA MET A 126 9.54 19.15 0.04
C MET A 126 10.10 20.55 0.27
N ALA A 127 9.49 21.32 1.18
CA ALA A 127 9.88 22.70 1.45
C ALA A 127 11.29 22.80 2.06
N VAL A 128 11.61 21.93 3.03
CA VAL A 128 12.92 21.96 3.72
C VAL A 128 14.05 21.55 2.78
N PRO A 129 13.98 20.42 2.03
CA PRO A 129 14.99 20.10 1.01
C PRO A 129 15.20 21.20 -0.01
N ALA A 130 14.13 21.74 -0.59
CA ALA A 130 14.22 22.79 -1.61
C ALA A 130 14.90 24.05 -1.07
N LEU A 131 14.59 24.45 0.17
CA LEU A 131 15.24 25.58 0.82
C LEU A 131 16.73 25.31 1.07
N LEU A 132 17.09 24.14 1.59
CA LEU A 132 18.49 23.76 1.82
C LEU A 132 19.28 23.72 0.51
N TYR A 133 18.68 23.20 -0.57
CA TYR A 133 19.28 23.22 -1.90
C TYR A 133 19.57 24.65 -2.35
N LEU A 134 18.57 25.54 -2.29
CA LEU A 134 18.70 26.93 -2.73
C LEU A 134 19.69 27.73 -1.87
N LEU A 135 19.88 27.37 -0.59
CA LEU A 135 20.89 28.00 0.27
C LEU A 135 22.33 27.64 -0.16
N ILE A 136 22.54 26.46 -0.73
CA ILE A 136 23.87 25.99 -1.16
C ILE A 136 24.13 26.39 -2.63
N ALA A 137 23.12 26.31 -3.49
CA ALA A 137 23.18 26.66 -4.91
C ALA A 137 22.19 27.79 -5.27
N PRO A 138 22.40 29.04 -4.79
CA PRO A 138 21.42 30.12 -4.90
C PRO A 138 21.37 30.84 -6.25
N GLY A 139 22.33 30.64 -7.15
CA GLY A 139 22.51 31.49 -8.34
C GLY A 139 22.78 30.73 -9.63
N GLY A 140 22.51 31.40 -10.75
CA GLY A 140 22.70 30.87 -12.10
C GLY A 140 21.75 29.73 -12.44
N GLU A 141 22.14 28.91 -13.42
CA GLU A 141 21.40 27.72 -13.85
C GLU A 141 21.28 26.68 -12.72
N ALA A 142 22.26 26.62 -11.81
CA ALA A 142 22.26 25.75 -10.63
C ALA A 142 21.01 25.92 -9.75
N ALA A 143 20.47 27.13 -9.64
CA ALA A 143 19.27 27.42 -8.83
C ALA A 143 18.00 26.75 -9.39
N ASN A 144 17.95 26.46 -10.70
CA ASN A 144 16.81 25.78 -11.32
C ASN A 144 16.68 24.32 -10.85
N GLY A 145 17.73 23.73 -10.29
CA GLY A 145 17.73 22.34 -9.82
C GLY A 145 17.04 22.06 -8.49
N TRP A 146 16.38 23.02 -7.85
CA TRP A 146 15.76 22.81 -6.53
C TRP A 146 14.71 21.69 -6.52
N GLY A 147 14.05 21.43 -7.66
CA GLY A 147 13.11 20.31 -7.81
C GLY A 147 13.78 18.94 -7.76
N VAL A 148 15.10 18.82 -7.91
CA VAL A 148 15.79 17.52 -7.83
C VAL A 148 15.64 16.89 -6.45
N VAL A 149 15.45 17.69 -5.40
CA VAL A 149 15.42 17.21 -4.00
C VAL A 149 14.02 17.05 -3.40
N ILE A 150 12.94 17.23 -4.17
CA ILE A 150 11.56 17.13 -3.66
C ILE A 150 10.98 15.72 -3.78
N GLY A 151 11.43 14.94 -4.77
CA GLY A 151 10.86 13.62 -5.07
C GLY A 151 11.30 12.53 -4.10
N THR A 152 10.50 11.46 -4.02
CA THR A 152 10.83 10.23 -3.29
C THR A 152 10.54 9.04 -4.20
N ASP A 153 11.49 8.11 -4.37
CA ASP A 153 11.26 6.87 -5.10
C ASP A 153 10.63 5.82 -4.18
N THR A 154 9.31 5.62 -4.31
CA THR A 154 8.55 4.68 -3.47
C THR A 154 9.12 3.26 -3.54
N ALA A 155 9.53 2.78 -4.72
CA ALA A 155 9.97 1.41 -4.90
C ALA A 155 11.31 1.16 -4.17
N PHE A 156 12.26 2.08 -4.33
CA PHE A 156 13.57 1.96 -3.71
C PHE A 156 13.52 2.28 -2.21
N MET A 157 12.70 3.25 -1.78
CA MET A 157 12.43 3.53 -0.37
C MET A 157 11.86 2.30 0.35
N LEU A 158 10.81 1.67 -0.20
CA LEU A 158 10.21 0.48 0.41
C LEU A 158 11.12 -0.75 0.34
N GLY A 159 11.90 -0.89 -0.74
CA GLY A 159 12.94 -1.90 -0.85
C GLY A 159 14.03 -1.74 0.20
N ALA A 160 14.52 -0.52 0.41
CA ALA A 160 15.50 -0.20 1.46
C ALA A 160 14.90 -0.44 2.85
N LEU A 161 13.67 0.00 3.09
CA LEU A 161 12.93 -0.25 4.34
C LEU A 161 12.84 -1.75 4.65
N ALA A 162 12.59 -2.60 3.66
CA ALA A 162 12.58 -4.05 3.83
C ALA A 162 13.96 -4.67 4.16
N VAL A 163 15.07 -3.95 3.94
CA VAL A 163 16.43 -4.42 4.25
C VAL A 163 16.95 -3.84 5.55
N VAL A 164 16.78 -2.53 5.78
CA VAL A 164 17.37 -1.81 6.93
C VAL A 164 16.35 -1.41 7.99
N GLY A 165 15.06 -1.56 7.72
CA GLY A 165 13.99 -1.18 8.61
C GLY A 165 13.77 -2.15 9.77
N PRO A 166 12.80 -1.84 10.64
CA PRO A 166 12.40 -2.70 11.76
C PRO A 166 11.94 -4.08 11.29
N THR A 167 12.10 -5.10 12.14
CA THR A 167 11.73 -6.50 11.82
C THR A 167 10.27 -6.64 11.37
N PHE A 168 9.39 -5.82 11.95
CA PHE A 168 7.98 -5.74 11.60
C PHE A 168 7.61 -4.27 11.43
N GLN A 169 7.07 -3.93 10.25
CA GLN A 169 7.03 -2.54 9.81
C GLN A 169 5.79 -2.19 9.00
N THR A 170 4.71 -2.95 9.15
CA THR A 170 3.50 -2.77 8.35
C THR A 170 2.93 -1.36 8.52
N GLN A 171 2.87 -0.84 9.74
CA GLN A 171 2.32 0.50 10.00
C GLN A 171 3.25 1.62 9.51
N LEU A 172 4.57 1.44 9.64
CA LEU A 172 5.54 2.37 9.07
C LEU A 172 5.51 2.38 7.54
N ARG A 173 5.36 1.22 6.90
CA ARG A 173 5.21 1.10 5.45
C ARG A 173 3.95 1.81 4.96
N ILE A 174 2.81 1.63 5.64
CA ILE A 174 1.56 2.35 5.33
C ILE A 174 1.75 3.86 5.45
N PHE A 175 2.41 4.32 6.53
CA PHE A 175 2.72 5.74 6.72
C PHE A 175 3.53 6.32 5.55
N LEU A 176 4.62 5.63 5.17
CA LEU A 176 5.52 6.09 4.12
C LEU A 176 4.85 6.06 2.75
N LEU A 177 4.02 5.05 2.46
CA LEU A 177 3.24 4.98 1.22
C LEU A 177 2.23 6.15 1.12
N ALA A 178 1.55 6.48 2.21
CA ALA A 178 0.67 7.66 2.24
C ALA A 178 1.42 8.97 2.02
N LEU A 179 2.65 9.08 2.56
CA LEU A 179 3.50 10.25 2.36
C LEU A 179 3.98 10.36 0.91
N THR A 180 4.45 9.27 0.31
CA THR A 180 4.97 9.29 -1.07
C THR A 180 3.89 9.58 -2.09
N VAL A 181 2.66 9.14 -1.85
CA VAL A 181 1.51 9.51 -2.67
C VAL A 181 1.33 11.04 -2.77
N ILE A 182 1.52 11.77 -1.66
CA ILE A 182 1.42 13.24 -1.66
C ILE A 182 2.64 13.86 -2.38
N ASP A 183 3.85 13.36 -2.09
CA ASP A 183 5.09 13.79 -2.75
C ASP A 183 4.98 13.63 -4.28
N ASP A 184 4.46 12.51 -4.78
CA ASP A 184 4.36 12.21 -6.22
C ASP A 184 3.41 13.17 -6.95
N ILE A 185 2.24 13.46 -6.37
CA ILE A 185 1.28 14.42 -6.95
C ILE A 185 1.93 15.79 -7.08
N VAL A 186 2.63 16.22 -6.03
CA VAL A 186 3.24 17.54 -5.99
C VAL A 186 4.46 17.60 -6.90
N ALA A 187 5.28 16.55 -6.95
CA ALA A 187 6.42 16.45 -7.85
C ALA A 187 6.00 16.52 -9.32
N VAL A 188 4.96 15.77 -9.73
CA VAL A 188 4.41 15.87 -11.09
C VAL A 188 3.86 17.26 -11.38
N SER A 189 3.21 17.88 -10.41
CA SER A 189 2.69 19.25 -10.55
C SER A 189 3.84 20.25 -10.75
N VAL A 190 4.93 20.12 -9.99
CA VAL A 190 6.14 20.94 -10.14
C VAL A 190 6.78 20.74 -11.51
N ILE A 191 6.94 19.50 -11.97
CA ILE A 191 7.41 19.17 -13.33
C ILE A 191 6.55 19.90 -14.38
N GLY A 192 5.23 19.86 -14.21
CA GLY A 192 4.28 20.45 -15.16
C GLY A 192 4.18 21.97 -15.17
N PHE A 193 4.42 22.63 -14.04
CA PHE A 193 4.29 24.09 -13.95
C PHE A 193 5.61 24.85 -14.00
N VAL A 194 6.69 24.24 -13.52
CA VAL A 194 8.01 24.90 -13.37
C VAL A 194 8.93 24.54 -14.53
N TYR A 195 8.94 23.26 -14.94
CA TYR A 195 9.88 22.73 -15.93
C TYR A 195 9.26 22.48 -17.31
N SER A 196 8.03 22.96 -17.53
CA SER A 196 7.38 22.85 -18.83
C SER A 196 7.71 24.05 -19.72
N GLY A 197 7.82 23.79 -21.03
CA GLY A 197 8.19 24.80 -22.01
C GLY A 197 7.02 25.72 -22.41
N SER A 198 7.06 26.24 -23.64
CA SER A 198 6.02 27.12 -24.18
C SER A 198 4.67 26.38 -24.31
N ILE A 199 3.70 26.78 -23.48
CA ILE A 199 2.40 26.13 -23.42
C ILE A 199 1.50 26.59 -24.58
N ARG A 200 0.98 25.63 -25.35
CA ARG A 200 0.03 25.91 -26.44
C ARG A 200 -1.41 25.76 -25.97
N VAL A 201 -2.22 26.79 -26.16
CA VAL A 201 -3.61 26.85 -25.66
C VAL A 201 -4.53 25.80 -26.32
N LEU A 202 -4.39 25.57 -27.62
CA LEU A 202 -5.31 24.68 -28.35
C LEU A 202 -5.22 23.21 -27.86
N PRO A 203 -4.02 22.61 -27.72
CA PRO A 203 -3.87 21.30 -27.08
C PRO A 203 -4.41 21.24 -25.63
N LEU A 204 -4.27 22.30 -24.83
CA LEU A 204 -4.83 22.32 -23.47
C LEU A 204 -6.36 22.14 -23.46
N ILE A 205 -7.07 22.75 -24.40
CA ILE A 205 -8.52 22.54 -24.57
C ILE A 205 -8.79 21.06 -24.88
N GLY A 206 -7.97 20.45 -25.76
CA GLY A 206 -8.02 19.02 -26.04
C GLY A 206 -7.85 18.15 -24.80
N MET A 207 -6.87 18.46 -23.95
CA MET A 207 -6.67 17.77 -22.67
C MET A 207 -7.90 17.89 -21.76
N PHE A 208 -8.47 19.10 -21.62
CA PHE A 208 -9.67 19.32 -20.81
C PHE A 208 -10.87 18.50 -21.30
N VAL A 209 -11.07 18.43 -22.62
CA VAL A 209 -12.13 17.62 -23.24
C VAL A 209 -11.91 16.12 -22.95
N LEU A 210 -10.69 15.62 -23.05
CA LEU A 210 -10.35 14.23 -22.78
C LEU A 210 -10.51 13.87 -21.29
N CYS A 211 -10.07 14.74 -20.39
CA CYS A 211 -10.31 14.59 -18.96
C CYS A 211 -11.81 14.56 -18.65
N THR A 212 -12.60 15.44 -19.28
CA THR A 212 -14.06 15.45 -19.14
C THR A 212 -14.67 14.16 -19.68
N ALA A 213 -14.18 13.63 -20.81
CA ALA A 213 -14.62 12.35 -21.35
C ALA A 213 -14.33 11.19 -20.38
N ALA A 214 -13.15 11.15 -19.77
CA ALA A 214 -12.82 10.15 -18.73
C ALA A 214 -13.77 10.25 -17.52
N VAL A 215 -14.09 11.46 -17.05
CA VAL A 215 -15.07 11.68 -15.98
C VAL A 215 -16.46 11.19 -16.39
N VAL A 216 -16.90 11.43 -17.62
CA VAL A 216 -18.19 10.95 -18.13
C VAL A 216 -18.22 9.41 -18.19
N LEU A 217 -17.15 8.76 -18.65
CA LEU A 217 -17.04 7.30 -18.64
C LEU A 217 -17.14 6.73 -17.22
N SER A 218 -16.45 7.38 -16.27
CA SER A 218 -16.46 7.04 -14.85
C SER A 218 -17.88 7.15 -14.26
N ARG A 219 -18.55 8.29 -14.47
CA ARG A 219 -19.94 8.53 -14.00
C ARG A 219 -20.96 7.58 -14.62
N ARG A 220 -20.74 7.13 -15.86
CA ARG A 220 -21.61 6.12 -16.50
C ARG A 220 -21.33 4.68 -16.06
N GLY A 221 -20.42 4.46 -15.12
CA GLY A 221 -20.13 3.13 -14.58
C GLY A 221 -19.51 2.19 -15.62
N VAL A 222 -18.74 2.73 -16.58
CA VAL A 222 -18.04 1.92 -17.57
C VAL A 222 -16.97 1.10 -16.85
N TRP A 223 -17.18 -0.22 -16.76
CA TRP A 223 -16.30 -1.15 -16.04
C TRP A 223 -15.13 -1.69 -16.88
N ARG A 224 -15.21 -1.55 -18.21
CA ARG A 224 -14.17 -2.00 -19.15
C ARG A 224 -12.99 -1.03 -19.13
N ALA A 225 -11.77 -1.55 -19.13
CA ALA A 225 -10.55 -0.72 -19.11
C ALA A 225 -10.25 -0.03 -20.45
N ALA A 226 -10.59 -0.68 -21.58
CA ALA A 226 -10.20 -0.21 -22.92
C ALA A 226 -10.57 1.25 -23.25
N PRO A 227 -11.78 1.75 -22.92
CA PRO A 227 -12.13 3.16 -23.14
C PRO A 227 -11.23 4.14 -22.37
N TYR A 228 -10.91 3.84 -21.11
CA TYR A 228 -10.01 4.70 -20.32
C TYR A 228 -8.60 4.69 -20.91
N VAL A 229 -8.07 3.51 -21.25
CA VAL A 229 -6.74 3.40 -21.87
C VAL A 229 -6.67 4.19 -23.18
N ALA A 230 -7.71 4.13 -24.01
CA ALA A 230 -7.78 4.92 -25.24
C ALA A 230 -7.77 6.43 -24.95
N VAL A 231 -8.55 6.91 -23.98
CA VAL A 231 -8.55 8.32 -23.59
C VAL A 231 -7.19 8.75 -23.06
N VAL A 232 -6.54 7.95 -22.22
CA VAL A 232 -5.22 8.26 -21.65
C VAL A 232 -4.13 8.30 -22.72
N LEU A 233 -4.16 7.38 -23.70
CA LEU A 233 -3.21 7.40 -24.82
C LEU A 233 -3.36 8.68 -25.67
N VAL A 234 -4.60 9.08 -25.96
CA VAL A 234 -4.84 10.33 -26.70
C VAL A 234 -4.46 11.54 -25.83
N LEU A 235 -4.75 11.50 -24.53
CA LEU A 235 -4.38 12.55 -23.59
C LEU A 235 -2.87 12.76 -23.58
N TRP A 236 -2.09 11.67 -23.52
CA TRP A 236 -0.63 11.72 -23.60
C TRP A 236 -0.12 12.38 -24.88
N LEU A 237 -0.63 11.98 -26.05
CA LEU A 237 -0.26 12.60 -27.33
C LEU A 237 -0.58 14.09 -27.35
N VAL A 238 -1.76 14.49 -26.87
CA VAL A 238 -2.17 15.91 -26.82
C VAL A 238 -1.31 16.70 -25.84
N THR A 239 -0.92 16.11 -24.70
CA THR A 239 -0.01 16.73 -23.71
C THR A 239 1.35 17.04 -24.32
N LEU A 240 1.93 16.11 -25.09
CA LEU A 240 3.19 16.36 -25.81
C LEU A 240 3.07 17.55 -26.76
N HIS A 241 1.95 17.66 -27.49
CA HIS A 241 1.69 18.80 -28.38
C HIS A 241 1.43 20.11 -27.62
N ALA A 242 1.00 20.03 -26.36
CA ALA A 242 0.76 21.18 -25.49
C ALA A 242 2.07 21.83 -24.99
N GLY A 243 3.21 21.13 -25.11
CA GLY A 243 4.48 21.55 -24.49
C GLY A 243 4.55 21.24 -23.00
N LEU A 244 3.64 20.39 -22.51
CA LEU A 244 3.63 19.89 -21.13
C LEU A 244 4.36 18.55 -21.04
N HIS A 245 4.94 18.27 -19.87
CA HIS A 245 5.59 16.98 -19.64
C HIS A 245 4.60 15.81 -19.68
N ALA A 246 5.02 14.70 -20.28
CA ALA A 246 4.20 13.51 -20.48
C ALA A 246 3.65 12.90 -19.17
N SER A 247 4.41 13.00 -18.08
CA SER A 247 4.03 12.54 -16.73
C SER A 247 2.68 13.06 -16.25
N ILE A 248 2.32 14.30 -16.60
CA ILE A 248 1.04 14.91 -16.21
C ILE A 248 -0.12 14.12 -16.82
N ALA A 249 0.01 13.69 -18.07
CA ALA A 249 -1.02 12.90 -18.75
C ALA A 249 -1.24 11.56 -18.04
N GLY A 250 -0.14 10.92 -17.63
CA GLY A 250 -0.17 9.69 -16.83
C GLY A 250 -0.92 9.90 -15.52
N MET A 251 -0.43 10.85 -14.71
CA MET A 251 -0.98 11.20 -13.40
C MET A 251 -2.48 11.51 -13.47
N LEU A 252 -2.89 12.43 -14.36
CA LEU A 252 -4.30 12.78 -14.57
C LEU A 252 -5.11 11.58 -15.06
N GLY A 253 -4.57 10.81 -15.99
CA GLY A 253 -5.21 9.61 -16.51
C GLY A 253 -5.55 8.61 -15.41
N GLY A 254 -4.60 8.34 -14.51
CA GLY A 254 -4.78 7.42 -13.38
C GLY A 254 -5.79 7.96 -12.36
N LEU A 255 -5.68 9.25 -12.03
CA LEU A 255 -6.58 9.93 -11.09
C LEU A 255 -8.06 9.88 -11.52
N LEU A 256 -8.30 9.86 -12.83
CA LEU A 256 -9.65 9.88 -13.40
C LEU A 256 -10.28 8.48 -13.56
N VAL A 257 -9.51 7.40 -13.38
CA VAL A 257 -10.03 6.03 -13.43
C VAL A 257 -10.75 5.68 -12.12
N PRO A 258 -12.04 5.27 -12.15
CA PRO A 258 -12.81 5.07 -10.93
C PRO A 258 -12.29 3.92 -10.05
N ALA A 259 -12.12 4.23 -8.77
CA ALA A 259 -11.83 3.30 -7.68
C ALA A 259 -13.02 3.29 -6.71
N TYR A 260 -13.45 2.09 -6.30
CA TYR A 260 -14.54 1.89 -5.33
C TYR A 260 -14.36 0.52 -4.68
N ALA A 261 -14.74 0.41 -3.40
CA ALA A 261 -14.69 -0.86 -2.68
C ALA A 261 -15.70 -1.86 -3.29
N PRO A 262 -15.37 -3.17 -3.35
CA PRO A 262 -16.31 -4.19 -3.78
C PRO A 262 -17.59 -4.19 -2.93
N VAL A 263 -18.74 -4.06 -3.59
CA VAL A 263 -20.06 -4.10 -2.92
C VAL A 263 -20.44 -5.55 -2.63
N ARG A 264 -20.91 -5.84 -1.41
CA ARG A 264 -21.31 -7.19 -0.94
C ARG A 264 -22.19 -7.93 -1.95
N GLU A 265 -23.25 -7.28 -2.42
CA GLU A 265 -24.20 -7.87 -3.38
C GLU A 265 -23.50 -8.35 -4.67
N ALA A 266 -22.54 -7.57 -5.18
CA ALA A 266 -21.79 -7.92 -6.39
C ALA A 266 -20.88 -9.13 -6.17
N VAL A 267 -20.24 -9.22 -5.00
CA VAL A 267 -19.37 -10.33 -4.60
C VAL A 267 -20.18 -11.61 -4.44
N GLU A 268 -21.32 -11.54 -3.75
CA GLU A 268 -22.22 -12.68 -3.56
C GLU A 268 -22.81 -13.16 -4.89
N LYS A 269 -23.19 -12.23 -5.78
CA LYS A 269 -23.66 -12.57 -7.14
C LYS A 269 -22.57 -13.28 -7.94
N ALA A 270 -21.32 -12.82 -7.83
CA ALA A 270 -20.19 -13.51 -8.48
C ALA A 270 -19.99 -14.92 -7.92
N ALA A 271 -20.08 -15.11 -6.59
CA ALA A 271 -20.00 -16.42 -5.95
C ALA A 271 -21.12 -17.37 -6.41
N ARG A 272 -22.36 -16.88 -6.54
CA ARG A 272 -23.48 -17.65 -7.11
C ARG A 272 -23.20 -18.09 -8.55
N ASN A 273 -22.68 -17.20 -9.39
CA ASN A 273 -22.33 -17.54 -10.78
C ASN A 273 -21.22 -18.59 -10.87
N VAL A 274 -20.20 -18.51 -10.00
CA VAL A 274 -19.14 -19.54 -9.92
C VAL A 274 -19.70 -20.88 -9.46
N ARG A 275 -20.60 -20.88 -8.47
CA ARG A 275 -21.30 -22.10 -8.03
C ARG A 275 -22.13 -22.70 -9.17
N ALA A 276 -22.84 -21.88 -9.94
CA ALA A 276 -23.60 -22.33 -11.11
C ALA A 276 -22.68 -22.95 -12.17
N PHE A 277 -21.51 -22.35 -12.45
CA PHE A 277 -20.51 -22.94 -13.35
C PHE A 277 -19.98 -24.28 -12.84
N ARG A 278 -19.75 -24.43 -11.53
CA ARG A 278 -19.33 -25.71 -10.95
C ARG A 278 -20.41 -26.79 -11.10
N GLN A 279 -21.68 -26.43 -11.01
CA GLN A 279 -22.80 -27.36 -11.19
C GLN A 279 -23.04 -27.68 -12.67
N SER A 280 -22.82 -26.72 -13.56
CA SER A 280 -22.99 -26.86 -15.01
C SER A 280 -21.86 -26.13 -15.76
N PRO A 281 -20.76 -26.83 -16.10
CA PRO A 281 -19.56 -26.23 -16.68
C PRO A 281 -19.71 -25.94 -18.18
N MET A 282 -20.72 -25.14 -18.53
CA MET A 282 -20.98 -24.67 -19.90
C MET A 282 -20.24 -23.36 -20.19
N ALA A 283 -19.96 -23.09 -21.47
CA ALA A 283 -19.17 -21.94 -21.89
C ALA A 283 -19.83 -20.58 -21.56
N ASP A 284 -21.14 -20.48 -21.73
CA ASP A 284 -21.96 -19.30 -21.42
C ASP A 284 -22.03 -19.03 -19.91
N VAL A 285 -22.21 -20.08 -19.09
CA VAL A 285 -22.18 -19.99 -17.63
C VAL A 285 -20.79 -19.58 -17.16
N GLY A 286 -19.73 -20.17 -17.72
CA GLY A 286 -18.34 -19.80 -17.44
C GLY A 286 -18.03 -18.34 -17.80
N MET A 287 -18.55 -17.85 -18.94
CA MET A 287 -18.41 -16.45 -19.32
C MET A 287 -19.15 -15.50 -18.39
N THR A 288 -20.36 -15.87 -17.94
CA THR A 288 -21.15 -15.10 -16.97
C THR A 288 -20.46 -15.03 -15.61
N ALA A 289 -19.91 -16.15 -15.14
CA ALA A 289 -19.09 -16.20 -13.93
C ALA A 289 -17.86 -15.31 -14.06
N ARG A 290 -17.14 -15.38 -15.19
CA ARG A 290 -15.97 -14.53 -15.44
C ARG A 290 -16.33 -13.05 -15.43
N VAL A 291 -17.38 -12.64 -16.15
CA VAL A 291 -17.83 -11.24 -16.18
C VAL A 291 -18.27 -10.77 -14.79
N GLY A 292 -18.99 -11.61 -14.04
CA GLY A 292 -19.41 -11.32 -12.66
C GLY A 292 -18.21 -11.03 -11.74
N LEU A 293 -17.21 -11.92 -11.75
CA LEU A 293 -15.97 -11.72 -10.99
C LEU A 293 -15.24 -10.43 -11.40
N THR A 294 -15.11 -10.18 -12.71
CA THR A 294 -14.38 -9.00 -13.22
C THR A 294 -15.08 -7.68 -12.88
N ARG A 295 -16.41 -7.69 -12.73
CA ARG A 295 -17.23 -6.53 -12.42
C ARG A 295 -17.33 -6.24 -10.92
N ALA A 296 -17.11 -7.25 -10.07
CA ALA A 296 -17.15 -7.10 -8.62
C ALA A 296 -15.99 -6.24 -8.09
N VAL A 297 -14.86 -6.20 -8.81
CA VAL A 297 -13.68 -5.39 -8.47
C VAL A 297 -13.62 -4.15 -9.37
N SER A 298 -13.15 -3.03 -8.82
CA SER A 298 -13.04 -1.77 -9.56
C SER A 298 -12.10 -1.88 -10.77
N VAL A 299 -12.35 -1.07 -11.81
CA VAL A 299 -11.47 -1.02 -13.00
C VAL A 299 -10.07 -0.51 -12.65
N ASN A 300 -9.98 0.39 -11.68
CA ASN A 300 -8.73 0.91 -11.16
C ASN A 300 -7.85 -0.21 -10.56
N GLU A 301 -8.35 -0.95 -9.56
CA GLU A 301 -7.58 -2.04 -8.91
C GLU A 301 -7.15 -3.12 -9.91
N ARG A 302 -8.01 -3.45 -10.88
CA ARG A 302 -7.66 -4.42 -11.95
C ARG A 302 -6.51 -3.91 -12.81
N LEU A 303 -6.52 -2.62 -13.16
CA LEU A 303 -5.43 -2.02 -13.92
C LEU A 303 -4.15 -1.98 -13.08
N GLN A 304 -4.23 -1.64 -11.79
CA GLN A 304 -3.07 -1.70 -10.89
C GLN A 304 -2.47 -3.11 -10.83
N THR A 305 -3.31 -4.13 -10.60
CA THR A 305 -2.85 -5.53 -10.51
C THR A 305 -2.12 -5.97 -11.79
N ILE A 306 -2.56 -5.47 -12.95
CA ILE A 306 -1.93 -5.77 -14.24
C ILE A 306 -0.65 -4.96 -14.43
N LEU A 307 -0.67 -3.66 -14.14
CA LEU A 307 0.37 -2.72 -14.52
C LEU A 307 1.50 -2.58 -13.49
N HIS A 308 1.22 -2.78 -12.21
CA HIS A 308 2.20 -2.62 -11.13
C HIS A 308 3.46 -3.50 -11.37
N PRO A 309 3.36 -4.79 -11.73
CA PRO A 309 4.54 -5.58 -12.05
C PRO A 309 5.32 -5.04 -13.26
N TRP A 310 4.65 -4.54 -14.29
CA TRP A 310 5.35 -3.92 -15.43
C TRP A 310 6.06 -2.63 -15.03
N SER A 311 5.43 -1.85 -14.14
CA SER A 311 6.03 -0.65 -13.58
C SER A 311 7.33 -0.97 -12.84
N SER A 312 7.26 -1.84 -11.84
CA SER A 312 8.39 -2.15 -10.97
C SER A 312 9.49 -2.97 -11.64
N TYR A 313 9.15 -3.93 -12.53
CA TYR A 313 10.14 -4.87 -13.09
C TYR A 313 10.62 -4.53 -14.49
N PHE A 314 9.97 -3.59 -15.20
CA PHE A 314 10.36 -3.23 -16.56
C PHE A 314 10.55 -1.72 -16.72
N ILE A 315 9.50 -0.93 -16.45
CA ILE A 315 9.53 0.51 -16.70
C ILE A 315 10.62 1.21 -15.88
N VAL A 316 10.59 1.03 -14.56
CA VAL A 316 11.51 1.72 -13.65
C VAL A 316 12.97 1.26 -13.85
N PRO A 317 13.28 -0.05 -13.99
CA PRO A 317 14.63 -0.50 -14.31
C PRO A 317 15.14 -0.03 -15.69
N VAL A 318 14.30 -0.01 -16.73
CA VAL A 318 14.70 0.50 -18.05
C VAL A 318 14.94 2.01 -17.99
N PHE A 319 14.10 2.73 -17.26
CA PHE A 319 14.29 4.16 -16.99
C PHE A 319 15.63 4.42 -16.29
N ALA A 320 15.94 3.67 -15.23
CA ALA A 320 17.20 3.76 -14.52
C ALA A 320 18.38 3.47 -15.44
N LEU A 321 18.28 2.43 -16.27
CA LEU A 321 19.32 2.05 -17.22
C LEU A 321 19.63 3.19 -18.22
N ALA A 322 18.60 3.89 -18.69
CA ALA A 322 18.74 4.99 -19.65
C ALA A 322 19.22 6.30 -19.00
N ASN A 323 18.90 6.53 -17.72
CA ASN A 323 19.05 7.84 -17.10
C ASN A 323 20.14 7.93 -16.03
N ALA A 324 20.57 6.83 -15.44
CA ALA A 324 21.57 6.80 -14.36
C ALA A 324 23.03 6.63 -14.85
N GLY A 325 23.24 6.31 -16.13
CA GLY A 325 24.59 6.18 -16.69
C GLY A 325 25.22 7.54 -16.88
N VAL A 326 26.22 7.86 -16.05
CA VAL A 326 27.02 9.09 -16.11
C VAL A 326 28.47 8.71 -16.38
N ASP A 327 29.15 9.48 -17.25
CA ASP A 327 30.58 9.31 -17.48
C ASP A 327 31.39 9.92 -16.32
N LEU A 328 31.98 9.07 -15.48
CA LEU A 328 32.78 9.44 -14.32
C LEU A 328 34.28 9.51 -14.64
N ARG A 329 34.67 9.29 -15.90
CA ARG A 329 36.08 9.28 -16.33
C ARG A 329 36.64 10.70 -16.38
N GLY A 330 37.94 10.83 -16.68
CA GLY A 330 38.57 12.14 -16.94
C GLY A 330 38.66 13.11 -15.75
N GLY A 331 38.41 12.66 -14.51
CA GLY A 331 38.43 13.52 -13.31
C GLY A 331 37.06 14.13 -12.94
N VAL A 332 36.00 13.81 -13.69
CA VAL A 332 34.63 14.26 -13.45
C VAL A 332 34.13 13.86 -12.07
N LEU A 333 34.46 12.66 -11.57
CA LEU A 333 34.11 12.25 -10.20
C LEU A 333 34.70 13.19 -9.13
N GLY A 334 35.95 13.63 -9.32
CA GLY A 334 36.59 14.57 -8.41
C GLY A 334 35.95 15.95 -8.46
N GLN A 335 35.59 16.41 -9.65
CA GLN A 335 34.91 17.69 -9.86
C GLN A 335 33.50 17.67 -9.25
N ALA A 336 32.71 16.62 -9.50
CA ALA A 336 31.39 16.43 -8.92
C ALA A 336 31.43 16.41 -7.38
N LEU A 337 32.40 15.72 -6.77
CA LEU A 337 32.56 15.74 -5.31
C LEU A 337 32.94 17.11 -4.72
N THR A 338 33.42 18.03 -5.55
CA THR A 338 33.67 19.43 -5.16
C THR A 338 32.55 20.39 -5.60
N SER A 339 31.59 19.90 -6.38
CA SER A 339 30.52 20.74 -6.93
C SER A 339 29.52 21.16 -5.85
N PRO A 340 29.15 22.45 -5.81
CA PRO A 340 28.03 22.93 -5.01
C PRO A 340 26.71 22.24 -5.35
N VAL A 341 26.47 21.87 -6.61
CA VAL A 341 25.21 21.21 -7.04
C VAL A 341 25.10 19.82 -6.45
N THR A 342 26.16 19.01 -6.55
CA THR A 342 26.20 17.67 -5.94
C THR A 342 25.90 17.72 -4.45
N TRP A 343 26.54 18.62 -3.71
CA TRP A 343 26.31 18.75 -2.27
C TRP A 343 24.96 19.40 -1.92
N ALA A 344 24.44 20.31 -2.75
CA ALA A 344 23.08 20.84 -2.60
C ALA A 344 22.04 19.71 -2.70
N VAL A 345 22.21 18.80 -3.67
CA VAL A 345 21.36 17.62 -3.81
C VAL A 345 21.51 16.68 -2.61
N VAL A 346 22.74 16.34 -2.23
CA VAL A 346 23.02 15.43 -1.10
C VAL A 346 22.46 15.98 0.21
N VAL A 347 22.70 17.25 0.54
CA VAL A 347 22.20 17.88 1.76
C VAL A 347 20.68 17.97 1.73
N GLY A 348 20.08 18.37 0.60
CA GLY A 348 18.63 18.45 0.44
C GLY A 348 17.95 17.11 0.69
N LEU A 349 18.46 16.03 0.09
CA LEU A 349 17.88 14.70 0.22
C LEU A 349 18.22 13.99 1.55
N VAL A 350 19.49 14.00 1.97
CA VAL A 350 19.97 13.23 3.13
C VAL A 350 19.65 13.91 4.45
N LEU A 351 19.74 15.24 4.53
CA LEU A 351 19.42 16.00 5.73
C LEU A 351 18.04 16.63 5.65
N GLY A 352 17.70 17.22 4.50
CA GLY A 352 16.45 17.94 4.35
C GLY A 352 15.21 17.07 4.49
N LYS A 353 15.18 15.84 3.95
CA LYS A 353 14.02 14.95 4.07
C LYS A 353 13.77 14.47 5.50
N PRO A 354 14.75 13.91 6.23
CA PRO A 354 14.53 13.53 7.63
C PRO A 354 14.18 14.71 8.53
N VAL A 355 14.80 15.88 8.33
CA VAL A 355 14.44 17.10 9.08
C VAL A 355 13.04 17.57 8.71
N GLY A 356 12.74 17.69 7.42
CA GLY A 356 11.47 18.18 6.90
C GLY A 356 10.29 17.30 7.27
N VAL A 357 10.33 16.02 6.91
CA VAL A 357 9.26 15.05 7.21
C VAL A 357 9.19 14.75 8.71
N GLY A 358 10.34 14.47 9.34
CA GLY A 358 10.39 14.05 10.74
C GLY A 358 9.93 15.14 11.70
N LEU A 359 10.48 16.35 11.59
CA LEU A 359 10.08 17.45 12.46
C LEU A 359 8.64 17.87 12.21
N SER A 360 8.22 18.00 10.95
CA SER A 360 6.84 18.42 10.66
C SER A 360 5.82 17.40 11.16
N ALA A 361 6.08 16.10 11.02
CA ALA A 361 5.21 15.06 11.55
C ALA A 361 5.14 15.07 13.09
N VAL A 362 6.28 15.22 13.78
CA VAL A 362 6.34 15.28 15.25
C VAL A 362 5.74 16.58 15.80
N LEU A 363 5.91 17.70 15.11
CA LEU A 363 5.26 18.95 15.49
C LEU A 363 3.75 18.86 15.26
N ALA A 364 3.30 18.26 14.15
CA ALA A 364 1.88 18.07 13.87
C ALA A 364 1.17 17.23 14.94
N THR A 365 1.82 16.17 15.45
CA THR A 365 1.27 15.40 16.59
C THR A 365 1.23 16.24 17.86
N ARG A 366 2.30 16.99 18.15
CA ARG A 366 2.38 17.84 19.35
C ARG A 366 1.34 18.97 19.36
N PHE A 367 0.99 19.51 18.20
CA PHE A 367 -0.05 20.52 18.05
C PHE A 367 -1.47 19.93 17.92
N GLY A 368 -1.64 18.61 18.03
CA GLY A 368 -2.94 17.95 17.99
C GLY A 368 -3.60 17.93 16.60
N ILE A 369 -2.82 18.10 15.52
CA ILE A 369 -3.32 18.09 14.14
C ILE A 369 -3.74 16.67 13.71
N GLY A 370 -3.09 15.64 14.27
CA GLY A 370 -3.40 14.24 14.01
C GLY A 370 -2.58 13.31 14.92
N HIS A 371 -2.67 12.00 14.68
CA HIS A 371 -1.90 10.97 15.41
C HIS A 371 -1.10 10.10 14.45
N LEU A 372 0.14 9.78 14.82
CA LEU A 372 0.93 8.80 14.06
C LEU A 372 0.22 7.44 14.04
N PRO A 373 0.45 6.60 13.02
CA PRO A 373 -0.08 5.25 13.01
C PRO A 373 0.34 4.50 14.28
N ARG A 374 -0.58 3.75 14.86
CA ARG A 374 -0.32 3.00 16.10
C ARG A 374 0.86 2.05 15.91
N GLY A 375 1.76 1.99 16.89
CA GLY A 375 3.00 1.23 16.81
C GLY A 375 4.16 1.96 16.14
N VAL A 376 3.94 3.14 15.53
CA VAL A 376 4.99 3.96 14.95
C VAL A 376 5.39 5.06 15.94
N SER A 377 6.65 5.04 16.37
CA SER A 377 7.25 6.07 17.23
C SER A 377 7.86 7.21 16.42
N ALA A 378 8.24 8.31 17.08
CA ALA A 378 8.93 9.42 16.41
C ALA A 378 10.26 8.95 15.78
N GLU A 379 10.98 8.05 16.42
CA GLU A 379 12.24 7.50 15.92
C GLU A 379 12.02 6.71 14.63
N HIS A 380 10.94 5.91 14.57
CA HIS A 380 10.55 5.21 13.35
C HIS A 380 10.20 6.18 12.22
N VAL A 381 9.54 7.30 12.53
CA VAL A 381 9.25 8.35 11.54
C VAL A 381 10.55 8.96 11.02
N PHE A 382 11.52 9.30 11.88
CA PHE A 382 12.81 9.83 11.43
C PHE A 382 13.60 8.83 10.59
N GLY A 383 13.58 7.54 10.93
CA GLY A 383 14.22 6.49 10.13
C GLY A 383 13.56 6.34 8.76
N GLY A 384 12.22 6.32 8.71
CA GLY A 384 11.47 6.28 7.46
C GLY A 384 11.65 7.55 6.62
N ALA A 385 11.73 8.71 7.27
CA ALA A 385 11.99 10.00 6.64
C ALA A 385 13.42 10.14 6.10
N ALA A 386 14.40 9.45 6.70
CA ALA A 386 15.72 9.33 6.09
C ALA A 386 15.65 8.51 4.79
N LEU A 387 14.91 7.40 4.79
CA LEU A 387 14.70 6.59 3.58
C LEU A 387 13.90 7.31 2.48
N SER A 388 13.02 8.25 2.83
CA SER A 388 12.35 9.09 1.82
C SER A 388 13.30 10.09 1.14
N GLY A 389 14.54 10.23 1.64
CA GLY A 389 15.64 10.91 0.94
C GLY A 389 16.10 10.20 -0.33
N ILE A 390 15.62 8.99 -0.62
CA ILE A 390 15.95 8.29 -1.85
C ILE A 390 15.06 8.79 -2.98
N GLY A 391 15.39 9.93 -3.59
CA GLY A 391 14.59 10.53 -4.66
C GLY A 391 14.72 9.89 -6.05
N PHE A 392 15.80 9.12 -6.25
CA PHE A 392 16.19 8.37 -7.46
C PHE A 392 15.37 8.65 -8.74
N THR A 393 14.29 7.93 -9.06
CA THR A 393 13.58 8.07 -10.36
C THR A 393 13.12 9.48 -10.66
N VAL A 394 12.38 10.09 -9.73
CA VAL A 394 11.83 11.44 -9.89
C VAL A 394 12.95 12.48 -9.88
N SER A 395 13.96 12.32 -9.04
CA SER A 395 15.12 13.21 -9.00
C SER A 395 15.94 13.18 -10.29
N LEU A 396 16.18 12.00 -10.88
CA LEU A 396 16.87 11.85 -12.16
C LEU A 396 16.07 12.48 -13.31
N LEU A 397 14.75 12.31 -13.30
CA LEU A 397 13.87 12.96 -14.28
C LEU A 397 13.97 14.48 -14.18
N ILE A 398 13.84 15.03 -12.97
CA ILE A 398 13.90 16.49 -12.76
C ILE A 398 15.29 17.03 -13.10
N ALA A 399 16.38 16.32 -12.79
CA ALA A 399 17.73 16.76 -13.15
C ALA A 399 17.88 16.97 -14.67
N ARG A 400 17.27 16.10 -15.49
CA ARG A 400 17.27 16.25 -16.95
C ARG A 400 16.44 17.41 -17.47
N LEU A 401 15.38 17.78 -16.74
CA LEU A 401 14.51 18.89 -17.10
C LEU A 401 15.03 20.24 -16.58
N ALA A 402 15.80 20.23 -15.50
CA ALA A 402 16.26 21.43 -14.81
C ALA A 402 17.56 22.01 -15.39
N PHE A 403 18.41 21.16 -15.98
CA PHE A 403 19.74 21.54 -16.46
C PHE A 403 19.89 21.29 -17.96
N GLU A 404 20.18 22.36 -18.70
CA GLU A 404 20.59 22.29 -20.10
C GLU A 404 22.07 21.90 -20.18
N ASP A 405 22.90 22.41 -19.26
CA ASP A 405 24.31 22.04 -19.13
C ASP A 405 24.47 20.58 -18.67
N GLU A 406 25.18 19.81 -19.48
CA GLU A 406 25.50 18.41 -19.23
C GLU A 406 26.33 18.21 -17.96
N ILE A 407 27.23 19.14 -17.63
CA ILE A 407 28.08 19.05 -16.44
C ILE A 407 27.21 19.19 -15.18
N LEU A 408 26.35 20.22 -15.12
CA LEU A 408 25.46 20.42 -13.96
C LEU A 408 24.48 19.25 -13.79
N ARG A 409 23.99 18.71 -14.90
CA ARG A 409 23.13 17.51 -14.91
C ARG A 409 23.86 16.30 -14.33
N ASP A 410 25.08 16.03 -14.77
CA ASP A 410 25.86 14.89 -14.30
C ASP A 410 26.25 15.03 -12.82
N GLU A 411 26.63 16.24 -12.39
CA GLU A 411 26.87 16.58 -10.99
C GLU A 411 25.63 16.34 -10.10
N ALA A 412 24.45 16.71 -10.59
CA ALA A 412 23.19 16.45 -9.90
C ALA A 412 22.88 14.94 -9.84
N ILE A 413 23.06 14.20 -10.93
CA ILE A 413 22.85 12.74 -10.96
C ILE A 413 23.79 12.04 -9.98
N VAL A 414 25.07 12.41 -9.94
CA VAL A 414 26.03 11.90 -8.95
C VAL A 414 25.56 12.21 -7.53
N GLY A 415 25.04 13.42 -7.29
CA GLY A 415 24.46 13.82 -6.01
C GLY A 415 23.27 12.94 -5.61
N VAL A 416 22.35 12.64 -6.54
CA VAL A 416 21.19 11.76 -6.31
C VAL A 416 21.63 10.34 -5.95
N LEU A 417 22.60 9.78 -6.69
CA LEU A 417 23.13 8.43 -6.43
C LEU A 417 23.83 8.35 -5.08
N LEU A 418 24.65 9.34 -4.74
CA LEU A 418 25.32 9.43 -3.44
C LEU A 418 24.30 9.59 -2.30
N ALA A 419 23.29 10.44 -2.51
CA ALA A 419 22.21 10.64 -1.55
C ALA A 419 21.45 9.34 -1.27
N ALA A 420 21.14 8.53 -2.28
CA ALA A 420 20.44 7.26 -2.10
C ALA A 420 21.20 6.30 -1.15
N VAL A 421 22.53 6.22 -1.30
CA VAL A 421 23.39 5.40 -0.42
C VAL A 421 23.41 5.98 1.00
N LEU A 422 23.67 7.29 1.13
CA LEU A 422 23.76 7.95 2.44
C LEU A 422 22.43 7.98 3.20
N ALA A 423 21.31 8.18 2.51
CA ALA A 423 19.96 8.11 3.05
C ALA A 423 19.64 6.71 3.60
N THR A 424 20.03 5.66 2.86
CA THR A 424 19.88 4.27 3.31
C THR A 424 20.71 3.99 4.57
N LEU A 425 21.96 4.44 4.59
CA LEU A 425 22.84 4.30 5.76
C LEU A 425 22.31 5.08 6.97
N LEU A 426 21.84 6.32 6.76
CA LEU A 426 21.25 7.13 7.83
C LEU A 426 19.98 6.47 8.39
N GLY A 427 19.10 5.98 7.53
CA GLY A 427 17.92 5.22 7.94
C GLY A 427 18.29 4.01 8.79
N TRP A 428 19.28 3.21 8.34
CA TRP A 428 19.80 2.07 9.10
C TRP A 428 20.33 2.49 10.48
N VAL A 429 21.15 3.56 10.56
CA VAL A 429 21.68 4.06 11.84
C VAL A 429 20.55 4.49 12.77
N VAL A 430 19.54 5.20 12.27
CA VAL A 430 18.40 5.68 13.09
C VAL A 430 17.59 4.50 13.61
N PHE A 431 17.23 3.53 12.77
CA PHE A 431 16.49 2.34 13.21
C PHE A 431 17.30 1.48 14.17
N HIS A 432 18.59 1.29 13.91
CA HIS A 432 19.46 0.51 14.78
C HIS A 432 19.63 1.17 16.15
N ALA A 433 19.83 2.49 16.19
CA ALA A 433 19.90 3.26 17.42
C ALA A 433 18.56 3.20 18.20
N ALA A 434 17.41 3.28 17.53
CA ALA A 434 16.10 3.14 18.17
C ALA A 434 15.91 1.75 18.80
N ALA A 435 16.32 0.70 18.09
CA ALA A 435 16.26 -0.67 18.58
C ALA A 435 17.17 -0.88 19.81
N VAL A 436 18.42 -0.41 19.76
CA VAL A 436 19.41 -0.64 20.82
C VAL A 436 19.17 0.25 22.04
N LEU A 437 18.91 1.54 21.83
CA LEU A 437 18.82 2.52 22.92
C LEU A 437 17.43 2.57 23.58
N ARG A 438 16.37 2.25 22.84
CA ARG A 438 14.98 2.39 23.30
C ARG A 438 14.15 1.11 23.25
N GLY A 439 14.73 -0.01 22.82
CA GLY A 439 14.01 -1.29 22.67
C GLY A 439 12.91 -1.25 21.61
N GLN A 440 12.92 -0.25 20.71
CA GLN A 440 11.91 -0.06 19.67
C GLN A 440 12.33 -0.80 18.40
N SER A 441 12.24 -2.13 18.41
CA SER A 441 12.63 -2.98 17.28
C SER A 441 11.49 -3.24 16.28
N GLU A 442 10.28 -2.77 16.57
CA GLU A 442 9.07 -3.04 15.80
C GLU A 442 8.26 -1.75 15.58
N ALA A 443 7.76 -1.59 14.35
CA ALA A 443 6.89 -0.51 13.91
C ALA A 443 5.59 -1.07 13.30
N ASP A 444 4.93 -1.96 14.05
CA ASP A 444 3.69 -2.62 13.67
C ASP A 444 2.66 -2.57 14.81
N LEU A 445 1.43 -2.99 14.52
CA LEU A 445 0.39 -3.16 15.52
C LEU A 445 0.82 -4.18 16.59
N PRO A 446 0.45 -3.97 17.87
CA PRO A 446 0.72 -4.90 18.96
C PRO A 446 0.33 -6.32 18.58
N ARG A 447 1.19 -7.31 18.79
CA ARG A 447 0.90 -8.70 18.36
C ARG A 447 0.39 -9.59 19.46
N PHE A 448 0.50 -9.16 20.70
CA PHE A 448 0.05 -9.92 21.83
C PHE A 448 -1.23 -9.31 22.39
N LEU A 449 -2.03 -10.16 23.05
CA LEU A 449 -3.16 -9.68 23.83
C LEU A 449 -2.64 -8.71 24.90
N ASP A 450 -3.24 -7.53 24.94
CA ASP A 450 -2.97 -6.53 25.98
C ASP A 450 -3.44 -7.04 27.34
N ARG A 451 -4.66 -7.60 27.38
CA ARG A 451 -5.25 -8.23 28.57
C ARG A 451 -5.24 -9.76 28.40
N PRO A 452 -4.61 -10.52 29.32
CA PRO A 452 -4.68 -11.98 29.29
C PRO A 452 -6.12 -12.47 29.42
N VAL A 453 -6.37 -13.74 29.08
CA VAL A 453 -7.69 -14.34 29.27
C VAL A 453 -8.00 -14.44 30.76
N ASP A 454 -9.13 -13.88 31.14
CA ASP A 454 -9.60 -13.83 32.53
C ASP A 454 -10.92 -14.62 32.65
N PRO A 455 -10.93 -15.79 33.32
CA PRO A 455 -12.13 -16.60 33.49
C PRO A 455 -13.28 -15.93 34.25
N GLU A 456 -13.01 -14.87 35.02
CA GLU A 456 -14.06 -14.15 35.75
C GLU A 456 -14.81 -13.13 34.89
N VAL A 457 -14.21 -12.73 33.76
CA VAL A 457 -14.68 -11.60 32.95
C VAL A 457 -14.92 -11.98 31.49
N ASP A 458 -14.13 -12.90 30.94
CA ASP A 458 -14.22 -13.33 29.55
C ASP A 458 -15.22 -14.48 29.38
N HIS A 459 -15.90 -14.49 28.23
CA HIS A 459 -16.83 -15.56 27.90
C HIS A 459 -16.05 -16.75 27.34
N ILE A 460 -15.95 -17.82 28.13
CA ILE A 460 -15.15 -19.01 27.81
C ILE A 460 -16.04 -20.21 27.47
N LYS A 461 -15.72 -20.91 26.37
CA LYS A 461 -16.27 -22.21 25.99
C LYS A 461 -15.17 -23.28 26.09
N GLY A 462 -15.38 -24.27 26.95
CA GLY A 462 -14.38 -25.30 27.29
C GLY A 462 -13.71 -25.09 28.65
N PRO A 463 -12.73 -25.93 29.03
CA PRO A 463 -12.03 -25.80 30.30
C PRO A 463 -11.21 -24.51 30.38
N ALA A 464 -11.29 -23.77 31.49
CA ALA A 464 -10.58 -22.49 31.64
C ALA A 464 -9.04 -22.65 31.64
N ASP A 465 -8.55 -23.82 32.04
CA ASP A 465 -7.14 -24.22 32.14
C ASP A 465 -6.65 -25.03 30.92
N ALA A 466 -7.43 -25.07 29.84
CA ALA A 466 -7.05 -25.78 28.63
C ALA A 466 -5.69 -25.30 28.08
N PRO A 467 -4.83 -26.22 27.60
CA PRO A 467 -3.48 -25.90 27.14
C PRO A 467 -3.44 -25.04 25.87
N LEU A 468 -4.51 -25.02 25.08
CA LEU A 468 -4.63 -24.19 23.88
C LEU A 468 -5.68 -23.11 24.09
N THR A 469 -5.35 -21.88 23.71
CA THR A 469 -6.23 -20.72 23.80
C THR A 469 -6.52 -20.16 22.42
N LEU A 470 -7.79 -20.02 22.08
CA LEU A 470 -8.24 -19.26 20.92
C LEU A 470 -9.14 -18.11 21.40
N VAL A 471 -8.67 -16.87 21.25
CA VAL A 471 -9.48 -15.68 21.52
C VAL A 471 -9.99 -15.11 20.21
N GLU A 472 -11.27 -14.77 20.14
CA GLU A 472 -11.91 -14.11 19.01
C GLU A 472 -12.48 -12.76 19.44
N TYR A 473 -12.08 -11.70 18.74
CA TYR A 473 -12.80 -10.43 18.74
C TYR A 473 -13.78 -10.43 17.57
N ALA A 474 -15.07 -10.31 17.85
CA ALA A 474 -16.13 -10.46 16.87
C ALA A 474 -17.28 -9.45 17.02
N ASP A 475 -18.03 -9.34 15.93
CA ASP A 475 -19.22 -8.51 15.76
C ASP A 475 -20.36 -9.44 15.30
N PHE A 476 -21.51 -9.38 15.97
CA PHE A 476 -22.64 -10.28 15.71
C PHE A 476 -23.34 -10.04 14.36
N GLU A 477 -23.25 -8.85 13.80
CA GLU A 477 -23.84 -8.51 12.49
C GLU A 477 -22.82 -8.71 11.34
N CYS A 478 -21.55 -8.98 11.68
CA CYS A 478 -20.51 -9.24 10.70
C CYS A 478 -20.67 -10.62 10.02
N PRO A 479 -20.85 -10.69 8.69
CA PRO A 479 -21.04 -11.98 7.99
C PRO A 479 -19.75 -12.82 7.91
N PHE A 480 -18.58 -12.22 8.13
CA PHE A 480 -17.32 -12.96 8.26
C PHE A 480 -17.21 -13.64 9.62
N CYS A 481 -17.69 -13.00 10.69
CA CYS A 481 -17.77 -13.58 12.03
C CYS A 481 -18.67 -14.81 12.04
N ALA A 482 -19.89 -14.75 11.49
CA ALA A 482 -20.77 -15.92 11.45
C ALA A 482 -20.15 -17.16 10.78
N ARG A 483 -19.35 -16.95 9.72
CA ARG A 483 -18.58 -18.04 9.09
C ARG A 483 -17.44 -18.55 9.99
N ALA A 484 -16.80 -17.64 10.72
CA ALA A 484 -15.70 -17.96 11.62
C ALA A 484 -16.17 -18.64 12.92
N THR A 485 -17.37 -18.33 13.41
CA THR A 485 -18.01 -19.06 14.53
C THR A 485 -18.14 -20.56 14.22
N GLY A 486 -18.51 -20.90 12.98
CA GLY A 486 -18.51 -22.29 12.50
C GLY A 486 -17.12 -22.94 12.56
N THR A 487 -16.06 -22.16 12.32
CA THR A 487 -14.67 -22.60 12.44
C THR A 487 -14.28 -22.83 13.91
N ALA A 488 -14.62 -21.93 14.82
CA ALA A 488 -14.35 -22.10 16.26
C ALA A 488 -15.01 -23.37 16.82
N LEU A 489 -16.25 -23.66 16.40
CA LEU A 489 -16.97 -24.89 16.74
C LEU A 489 -16.28 -26.15 16.19
N GLU A 490 -15.80 -26.10 14.94
CA GLU A 490 -15.04 -27.20 14.33
C GLU A 490 -13.73 -27.47 15.09
N LEU A 491 -13.01 -26.41 15.47
CA LEU A 491 -11.79 -26.50 16.28
C LEU A 491 -12.06 -27.10 17.67
N ARG A 492 -13.14 -26.69 18.35
CA ARG A 492 -13.56 -27.28 19.63
C ARG A 492 -13.92 -28.76 19.49
N LYS A 493 -14.55 -29.17 18.38
CA LYS A 493 -14.80 -30.60 18.10
C LYS A 493 -13.51 -31.37 17.85
N ARG A 494 -12.51 -30.76 17.21
CA ARG A 494 -11.22 -31.39 16.91
C ARG A 494 -10.33 -31.54 18.15
N PHE A 495 -10.19 -30.48 18.94
CA PHE A 495 -9.27 -30.45 20.09
C PHE A 495 -9.93 -30.87 21.42
N GLY A 496 -11.27 -30.94 21.48
CA GLY A 496 -11.97 -31.33 22.70
C GLY A 496 -11.58 -30.43 23.87
N ASP A 497 -11.32 -31.02 25.03
CA ASP A 497 -10.97 -30.29 26.26
C ASP A 497 -9.57 -29.65 26.23
N ASP A 498 -8.76 -29.91 25.20
CA ASP A 498 -7.46 -29.25 25.04
C ASP A 498 -7.57 -27.77 24.61
N LEU A 499 -8.75 -27.28 24.20
CA LEU A 499 -8.93 -25.92 23.64
C LEU A 499 -9.92 -25.05 24.41
N ARG A 500 -9.50 -23.95 25.02
CA ARG A 500 -10.43 -22.89 25.46
C ARG A 500 -10.68 -21.90 24.34
N TYR A 501 -11.95 -21.71 24.01
CA TYR A 501 -12.40 -20.68 23.09
C TYR A 501 -12.95 -19.49 23.88
N VAL A 502 -12.50 -18.29 23.53
CA VAL A 502 -12.82 -17.06 24.26
C VAL A 502 -13.42 -16.06 23.30
N PHE A 503 -14.58 -15.50 23.65
CA PHE A 503 -15.27 -14.49 22.85
C PHE A 503 -15.16 -13.10 23.51
N ARG A 504 -14.73 -12.11 22.75
CA ARG A 504 -14.70 -10.69 23.13
C ARG A 504 -15.42 -9.83 22.10
N HIS A 505 -16.10 -8.80 22.57
CA HIS A 505 -16.92 -7.93 21.72
C HIS A 505 -16.08 -6.89 20.97
N LEU A 506 -16.35 -6.72 19.67
CA LEU A 506 -15.79 -5.62 18.86
C LEU A 506 -16.83 -5.12 17.83
N PRO A 507 -17.95 -4.54 18.28
CA PRO A 507 -19.00 -4.05 17.37
C PRO A 507 -18.53 -2.83 16.55
N PHE A 508 -18.98 -2.74 15.29
CA PHE A 508 -18.71 -1.59 14.41
C PHE A 508 -20.01 -0.87 14.00
N PRO A 509 -20.59 -0.01 14.84
CA PRO A 509 -21.90 0.62 14.59
C PRO A 509 -21.95 1.48 13.32
N ASP A 510 -20.81 2.04 12.88
CA ASP A 510 -20.71 2.81 11.64
C ASP A 510 -20.91 1.96 10.36
N VAL A 511 -20.71 0.63 10.47
CA VAL A 511 -20.81 -0.34 9.36
C VAL A 511 -22.00 -1.27 9.55
N HIS A 512 -22.26 -1.65 10.80
CA HIS A 512 -23.24 -2.63 11.24
C HIS A 512 -24.12 -1.97 12.32
N PRO A 513 -25.27 -1.37 11.94
CA PRO A 513 -26.07 -0.52 12.83
C PRO A 513 -26.58 -1.20 14.10
N TYR A 514 -26.73 -2.53 14.10
CA TYR A 514 -27.27 -3.31 15.21
C TYR A 514 -26.19 -4.10 15.97
N ALA A 515 -24.93 -4.06 15.54
CA ALA A 515 -23.83 -4.77 16.17
C ALA A 515 -23.65 -4.44 17.66
N GLU A 516 -23.77 -3.17 18.02
CA GLU A 516 -23.64 -2.72 19.42
C GLU A 516 -24.81 -3.25 20.27
N LEU A 517 -26.03 -3.13 19.76
CA LEU A 517 -27.22 -3.64 20.46
C LEU A 517 -27.18 -5.18 20.64
N ALA A 518 -26.72 -5.91 19.63
CA ALA A 518 -26.52 -7.36 19.72
C ALA A 518 -25.42 -7.73 20.73
N ALA A 519 -24.34 -6.94 20.83
CA ALA A 519 -23.32 -7.14 21.85
C ALA A 519 -23.89 -6.90 23.26
N HIS A 520 -24.73 -5.87 23.44
CA HIS A 520 -25.44 -5.63 24.70
C HIS A 520 -26.34 -6.81 25.06
N ALA A 521 -27.08 -7.37 24.09
CA ALA A 521 -27.94 -8.53 24.32
C ALA A 521 -27.16 -9.76 24.79
N ALA A 522 -26.01 -10.04 24.20
CA ALA A 522 -25.17 -11.16 24.64
C ALA A 522 -24.69 -10.99 26.09
N VAL A 523 -24.24 -9.79 26.47
CA VAL A 523 -23.79 -9.49 27.85
C VAL A 523 -24.96 -9.48 28.85
N ALA A 524 -26.14 -8.97 28.46
CA ALA A 524 -27.34 -9.03 29.28
C ALA A 524 -27.83 -10.48 29.49
N ALA A 525 -27.64 -11.35 28.49
CA ALA A 525 -27.90 -12.79 28.63
C ALA A 525 -26.87 -13.50 29.53
N ASP A 526 -25.61 -13.06 29.52
CA ASP A 526 -24.58 -13.57 30.45
C ASP A 526 -24.95 -13.33 31.92
N ALA A 527 -25.56 -12.18 32.23
CA ALA A 527 -26.07 -11.87 33.57
C ALA A 527 -27.20 -12.81 34.06
N GLN A 528 -27.72 -13.68 33.18
CA GLN A 528 -28.66 -14.76 33.48
C GLN A 528 -28.11 -16.16 33.15
N GLY A 529 -26.81 -16.28 32.85
CA GLY A 529 -26.12 -17.53 32.55
C GLY A 529 -26.44 -18.11 31.18
N ARG A 530 -26.87 -17.29 30.21
CA ARG A 530 -27.33 -17.69 28.86
C ARG A 530 -26.50 -17.09 27.72
N PHE A 531 -25.25 -16.70 27.98
CA PHE A 531 -24.40 -16.05 26.98
C PHE A 531 -24.26 -16.89 25.70
N TRP A 532 -23.90 -18.18 25.83
CA TRP A 532 -23.60 -19.01 24.66
C TRP A 532 -24.84 -19.35 23.84
N GLU A 533 -25.99 -19.55 24.49
CA GLU A 533 -27.26 -19.73 23.81
C GLU A 533 -27.67 -18.48 23.05
N MET A 534 -27.57 -17.29 23.68
CA MET A 534 -27.83 -16.02 23.00
C MET A 534 -26.85 -15.78 21.86
N HIS A 535 -25.55 -15.99 22.07
CA HIS A 535 -24.50 -15.88 21.07
C HIS A 535 -24.79 -16.71 19.81
N ASP A 536 -25.16 -17.99 19.99
CA ASP A 536 -25.45 -18.88 18.87
C ASP A 536 -26.71 -18.43 18.11
N LEU A 537 -27.69 -17.85 18.82
CA LEU A 537 -28.94 -17.34 18.26
C LEU A 537 -28.73 -16.04 17.47
N LEU A 538 -27.96 -15.10 18.01
CA LEU A 538 -27.60 -13.85 17.32
C LEU A 538 -26.86 -14.10 16.00
N PHE A 539 -25.93 -15.06 15.97
CA PHE A 539 -25.24 -15.42 14.72
C PHE A 539 -26.13 -16.19 13.73
N ALA A 540 -27.14 -16.92 14.20
CA ALA A 540 -28.11 -17.58 13.34
C ALA A 540 -29.09 -16.57 12.69
N HIS A 541 -29.31 -15.42 13.33
CA HIS A 541 -30.30 -14.41 12.95
C HIS A 541 -29.65 -13.02 12.72
N GLN A 542 -28.56 -12.94 11.96
CA GLN A 542 -27.80 -11.68 11.76
C GLN A 542 -28.62 -10.55 11.10
N ASP A 543 -29.73 -10.88 10.42
CA ASP A 543 -30.61 -9.90 9.77
C ASP A 543 -31.80 -9.47 10.67
N GLU A 544 -31.91 -10.02 11.88
CA GLU A 544 -33.01 -9.83 12.86
C GLU A 544 -32.41 -9.48 14.23
N LEU A 545 -31.76 -8.32 14.34
CA LEU A 545 -31.04 -7.87 15.53
C LEU A 545 -31.67 -6.61 16.16
N GLN A 546 -32.93 -6.33 15.88
CA GLN A 546 -33.64 -5.19 16.44
C GLN A 546 -34.08 -5.46 17.88
N TYR A 547 -34.45 -4.40 18.60
CA TYR A 547 -34.82 -4.50 20.01
C TYR A 547 -35.94 -5.54 20.26
N GLU A 548 -36.93 -5.56 19.37
CA GLU A 548 -38.06 -6.49 19.43
C GLU A 548 -37.62 -7.94 19.22
N ASP A 549 -36.69 -8.17 18.28
CA ASP A 549 -36.12 -9.50 18.00
C ASP A 549 -35.37 -10.01 19.24
N LEU A 550 -34.50 -9.18 19.81
CA LEU A 550 -33.68 -9.51 20.98
C LEU A 550 -34.53 -9.82 22.22
N ALA A 551 -35.61 -9.07 22.44
CA ALA A 551 -36.58 -9.35 23.49
C ALA A 551 -37.28 -10.70 23.28
N GLY A 552 -37.63 -11.01 22.02
CA GLY A 552 -38.18 -12.31 21.63
C GLY A 552 -37.20 -13.45 21.92
N TYR A 553 -35.92 -13.29 21.57
CA TYR A 553 -34.89 -14.29 21.84
C TYR A 553 -34.68 -14.54 23.33
N ALA A 554 -34.70 -13.49 24.16
CA ALA A 554 -34.65 -13.65 25.61
C ALA A 554 -35.84 -14.47 26.13
N ALA A 555 -37.05 -14.25 25.59
CA ALA A 555 -38.23 -15.04 25.94
C ALA A 555 -38.09 -16.51 25.51
N ASP A 556 -37.61 -16.77 24.29
CA ASP A 556 -37.40 -18.11 23.76
C ASP A 556 -36.36 -18.91 24.55
N LEU A 557 -35.34 -18.23 25.09
CA LEU A 557 -34.33 -18.81 25.99
C LEU A 557 -34.83 -18.99 27.44
N GLY A 558 -36.08 -18.61 27.73
CA GLY A 558 -36.69 -18.73 29.04
C GLY A 558 -36.09 -17.78 30.09
N MET A 559 -35.57 -16.64 29.66
CA MET A 559 -34.98 -15.62 30.53
C MET A 559 -36.05 -14.70 31.14
N ASP A 560 -35.69 -13.99 32.21
CA ASP A 560 -36.47 -12.87 32.69
C ASP A 560 -36.30 -11.70 31.72
N VAL A 561 -37.33 -11.47 30.90
CA VAL A 561 -37.32 -10.45 29.84
C VAL A 561 -37.27 -9.04 30.43
N GLU A 562 -37.95 -8.77 31.56
CA GLU A 562 -37.91 -7.44 32.19
C GLU A 562 -36.53 -7.13 32.77
N LYS A 563 -35.86 -8.14 33.36
CA LYS A 563 -34.47 -8.00 33.78
C LYS A 563 -33.55 -7.82 32.56
N PHE A 564 -33.71 -8.64 31.53
CA PHE A 564 -32.91 -8.58 30.31
C PHE A 564 -32.96 -7.20 29.65
N LEU A 565 -34.16 -6.64 29.46
CA LEU A 565 -34.34 -5.33 28.84
C LEU A 565 -33.73 -4.19 29.68
N ARG A 566 -33.74 -4.32 31.02
CA ARG A 566 -33.03 -3.37 31.90
C ARG A 566 -31.52 -3.47 31.78
N ASP A 567 -30.99 -4.70 31.73
CA ASP A 567 -29.55 -4.95 31.62
C ASP A 567 -29.03 -4.59 30.21
N LEU A 568 -29.88 -4.66 29.19
CA LEU A 568 -29.59 -4.26 27.81
C LEU A 568 -29.17 -2.79 27.72
N ASP A 569 -29.82 -1.91 28.48
CA ASP A 569 -29.54 -0.46 28.51
C ASP A 569 -28.64 -0.03 29.69
N ASP A 570 -28.06 -0.99 30.44
CA ASP A 570 -27.26 -0.69 31.64
C ASP A 570 -25.85 -0.17 31.31
N GLU A 571 -25.33 0.75 32.14
CA GLU A 571 -23.97 1.28 31.96
C GLU A 571 -22.91 0.20 32.22
N LYS A 572 -23.18 -0.83 33.05
CA LYS A 572 -22.20 -1.91 33.24
C LYS A 572 -22.03 -2.76 31.99
N THR A 573 -23.13 -3.06 31.29
CA THR A 573 -23.14 -3.74 29.98
C THR A 573 -22.32 -2.93 28.97
N SER A 574 -22.60 -1.64 28.90
CA SER A 574 -21.86 -0.69 28.04
C SER A 574 -20.37 -0.64 28.37
N ALA A 575 -20.02 -0.60 29.66
CA ALA A 575 -18.64 -0.57 30.13
C ALA A 575 -17.88 -1.87 29.82
N ARG A 576 -18.54 -3.04 29.90
CA ARG A 576 -17.96 -4.34 29.57
C ARG A 576 -17.56 -4.41 28.10
N ILE A 577 -18.45 -3.97 27.21
CA ILE A 577 -18.20 -3.95 25.76
C ILE A 577 -17.12 -2.94 25.42
N ARG A 578 -17.17 -1.74 26.03
CA ARG A 578 -16.13 -0.73 25.87
C ARG A 578 -14.75 -1.23 26.32
N ALA A 579 -14.69 -2.01 27.40
CA ALA A 579 -13.44 -2.64 27.85
C ALA A 579 -12.90 -3.66 26.83
N ASP A 580 -13.75 -4.46 26.20
CA ASP A 580 -13.32 -5.36 25.12
C ASP A 580 -12.85 -4.58 23.88
N VAL A 581 -13.56 -3.52 23.48
CA VAL A 581 -13.14 -2.64 22.37
C VAL A 581 -11.79 -2.00 22.66
N LEU A 582 -11.57 -1.47 23.87
CA LEU A 582 -10.28 -0.91 24.28
C LEU A 582 -9.18 -1.98 24.29
N SER A 583 -9.47 -3.19 24.77
CA SER A 583 -8.52 -4.31 24.76
C SER A 583 -8.21 -4.78 23.33
N ALA A 584 -9.21 -4.81 22.44
CA ALA A 584 -9.04 -5.12 21.03
C ALA A 584 -8.08 -4.13 20.39
N GLU A 585 -8.32 -2.85 20.60
CA GLU A 585 -7.51 -1.74 20.11
C GLU A 585 -6.06 -1.80 20.60
N ALA A 586 -5.86 -2.08 21.89
CA ALA A 586 -4.55 -2.22 22.52
C ALA A 586 -3.83 -3.51 22.09
N SER A 587 -4.58 -4.56 21.78
CA SER A 587 -4.07 -5.81 21.18
C SER A 587 -3.89 -5.69 19.65
N GLY A 588 -4.23 -4.53 19.07
CA GLY A 588 -4.17 -4.24 17.64
C GLY A 588 -5.17 -5.00 16.75
N ALA A 589 -6.27 -5.53 17.31
CA ALA A 589 -7.40 -5.99 16.51
C ALA A 589 -8.16 -4.78 15.94
N ARG A 590 -8.10 -4.61 14.60
CA ARG A 590 -8.72 -3.47 13.89
C ARG A 590 -9.97 -3.81 13.09
N GLY A 591 -10.40 -5.08 13.11
CA GLY A 591 -11.53 -5.56 12.34
C GLY A 591 -12.02 -6.89 12.88
N THR A 592 -13.18 -7.32 12.39
CA THR A 592 -13.80 -8.57 12.84
C THR A 592 -13.98 -9.56 11.67
N PRO A 593 -13.77 -10.86 11.89
CA PRO A 593 -13.20 -11.44 13.10
C PRO A 593 -11.68 -11.19 13.18
N THR A 594 -11.15 -11.04 14.40
CA THR A 594 -9.70 -11.13 14.67
C THR A 594 -9.45 -12.22 15.70
N PHE A 595 -8.56 -13.17 15.36
CA PHE A 595 -8.19 -14.27 16.25
C PHE A 595 -6.83 -14.07 16.91
N PHE A 596 -6.68 -14.56 18.15
CA PHE A 596 -5.40 -14.72 18.83
C PHE A 596 -5.25 -16.19 19.24
N VAL A 597 -4.10 -16.77 18.90
CA VAL A 597 -3.71 -18.14 19.26
C VAL A 597 -2.64 -18.05 20.33
N ASP A 598 -2.95 -18.55 21.53
CA ASP A 598 -2.10 -18.47 22.74
C ASP A 598 -1.55 -17.06 22.98
N GLY A 599 -2.45 -16.08 22.91
CA GLY A 599 -2.13 -14.69 23.14
C GLY A 599 -1.51 -13.96 21.95
N ARG A 600 -1.16 -14.65 20.86
CA ARG A 600 -0.55 -14.04 19.66
C ARG A 600 -1.57 -13.84 18.54
N ARG A 601 -1.66 -12.63 17.99
CA ARG A 601 -2.59 -12.29 16.91
C ARG A 601 -2.32 -13.11 15.67
N HIS A 602 -3.36 -13.75 15.14
CA HIS A 602 -3.35 -14.47 13.87
C HIS A 602 -3.55 -13.51 12.70
N THR A 603 -2.78 -13.70 11.63
CA THR A 603 -2.77 -12.81 10.44
C THR A 603 -3.03 -13.56 9.13
N GLY A 604 -3.38 -14.85 9.20
CA GLY A 604 -3.70 -15.70 8.05
C GLY A 604 -5.21 -15.90 7.84
N PRO A 605 -5.58 -16.79 6.89
CA PRO A 605 -6.95 -17.23 6.71
C PRO A 605 -7.58 -17.75 8.01
N PHE A 606 -8.89 -17.51 8.18
CA PHE A 606 -9.64 -17.90 9.38
C PHE A 606 -10.34 -19.26 9.24
N ASP A 607 -9.89 -20.12 8.31
CA ASP A 607 -10.44 -21.47 8.17
C ASP A 607 -9.88 -22.41 9.25
N ALA A 608 -10.66 -23.46 9.56
CA ALA A 608 -10.33 -24.41 10.62
C ALA A 608 -8.99 -25.13 10.42
N ALA A 609 -8.58 -25.39 9.18
CA ALA A 609 -7.30 -26.05 8.93
C ALA A 609 -6.13 -25.13 9.28
N THR A 610 -6.21 -23.86 8.86
CA THR A 610 -5.18 -22.85 9.15
C THR A 610 -5.04 -22.60 10.66
N LEU A 611 -6.15 -22.37 11.36
CA LEU A 611 -6.14 -22.10 12.81
C LEU A 611 -5.69 -23.32 13.63
N ALA A 612 -6.10 -24.53 13.24
CA ALA A 612 -5.64 -25.76 13.89
C ALA A 612 -4.12 -25.93 13.77
N ALA A 613 -3.55 -25.67 12.60
CA ALA A 613 -2.11 -25.75 12.40
C ALA A 613 -1.32 -24.69 13.20
N GLU A 614 -1.93 -23.56 13.52
CA GLU A 614 -1.33 -22.55 14.40
C GLU A 614 -1.39 -22.99 15.87
N LEU A 615 -2.54 -23.51 16.34
CA LEU A 615 -2.72 -24.06 17.68
C LEU A 615 -1.78 -25.26 17.95
N GLU A 616 -1.56 -26.12 16.96
CA GLU A 616 -0.59 -27.22 17.08
C GLU A 616 0.86 -26.71 17.15
N ARG A 617 1.17 -25.62 16.44
CA ARG A 617 2.49 -24.98 16.50
C ARG A 617 2.73 -24.28 17.83
N SER A 618 1.74 -23.60 18.39
CA SER A 618 1.87 -22.97 19.70
C SER A 618 2.07 -24.00 20.82
N ARG A 619 1.44 -25.19 20.70
CA ARG A 619 1.66 -26.33 21.61
C ARG A 619 3.12 -26.80 21.69
N THR A 620 3.89 -26.64 20.61
CA THR A 620 5.25 -27.18 20.47
C THR A 620 6.35 -26.12 20.61
N ALA A 621 6.00 -24.83 20.61
CA ALA A 621 6.94 -23.74 20.79
C ALA A 621 7.34 -23.61 22.27
N PRO A 622 8.64 -23.56 22.62
CA PRO A 622 9.05 -23.26 23.99
C PRO A 622 8.60 -21.84 24.34
N THR A 623 7.77 -21.70 25.38
CA THR A 623 7.44 -20.41 25.99
C THR A 623 8.73 -19.72 26.40
N THR A 624 9.11 -18.66 25.69
CA THR A 624 10.31 -17.89 26.03
C THR A 624 9.96 -16.99 27.23
N PRO A 625 10.78 -16.91 28.29
CA PRO A 625 10.46 -16.14 29.51
C PRO A 625 10.19 -14.64 29.28
N ALA A 626 10.53 -14.09 28.11
CA ALA A 626 10.27 -12.69 27.76
C ALA A 626 8.78 -12.38 27.51
N ASP A 627 7.95 -13.39 27.24
CA ASP A 627 6.51 -13.21 26.94
C ASP A 627 5.62 -13.24 28.19
N ARG A 628 6.18 -13.55 29.37
CA ARG A 628 5.50 -13.35 30.66
C ARG A 628 6.01 -12.06 31.30
N LYS A 629 5.52 -10.91 30.85
CA LYS A 629 5.38 -9.79 31.78
C LYS A 629 4.15 -10.07 32.64
N GLU A 630 4.35 -10.82 33.71
CA GLU A 630 3.46 -10.75 34.87
C GLU A 630 3.51 -9.33 35.46
N PRO A 631 2.41 -8.85 36.07
CA PRO A 631 2.09 -7.43 36.27
C PRO A 631 3.12 -6.60 37.05
#